data_AF-A0A5Q0GPQ6-F1
#
_entry.id   AF-A0A5Q0GPQ6-F1
#
_cell.length_a   1.000
_cell.length_b   1.000
_cell.length_c   1.000
_cell.angle_alpha   90.00
_cell.angle_beta   90.00
_cell.angle_gamma   90.00
#
_symmetry.space_group_name_H-M   'P 1'
#
loop_
_entity.id
_entity.type
_entity.pdbx_description
1 polymer ?
#
loop_
_entity_poly.entity_id
_entity_poly.type
_entity_poly.pdbx_seq_one_letter_code
_entity_poly.pdbx_strand_id
1 'polypeptide(L)' 'MKQLSNSCIITSIEVSQLRDPDDAVILATALSANAQVIVTGDLDLLVLIEFNEVPILTPQIFLSRYFSDE' A
#
# COMPACT_ATOMS: atom_id res chain seq x y z
N MET A 1 14.53 18.15 14.24
CA MET A 1 14.38 16.72 13.88
C MET A 1 13.35 16.61 12.77
N LYS A 2 13.61 15.84 11.71
CA LYS A 2 12.59 15.50 10.71
C LYS A 2 11.64 14.49 11.33
N GLN A 3 10.33 14.70 11.21
CA GLN A 3 9.34 13.73 11.69
C GLN A 3 9.41 12.49 10.81
N LEU A 4 9.67 11.32 11.41
CA LEU A 4 9.84 10.04 10.70
C LEU A 4 8.51 9.32 10.47
N SER A 5 7.49 9.62 11.28
CA SER A 5 6.18 8.99 11.17
C SER A 5 5.07 9.92 11.66
N ASN A 6 3.87 9.67 11.15
CA ASN A 6 2.62 10.29 11.57
C ASN A 6 1.60 9.18 11.80
N SER A 7 0.73 9.34 12.80
CA SER A 7 -0.42 8.46 13.00
C SER A 7 -1.62 8.98 12.20
N CYS A 8 -2.40 8.08 11.62
CA CYS A 8 -3.67 8.40 10.98
C CYS A 8 -4.79 7.54 11.60
N ILE A 9 -6.03 8.03 11.50
CA ILE A 9 -7.21 7.23 11.84
C ILE A 9 -7.55 6.40 10.61
N ILE A 10 -7.71 5.10 10.80
CA ILE A 10 -8.01 4.18 9.71
C ILE A 10 -9.43 4.43 9.19
N THR A 11 -9.53 4.67 7.89
CA THR A 11 -10.78 4.85 7.16
C THR A 11 -11.43 3.48 6.96
N SER A 12 -12.69 3.34 7.34
CA SER A 12 -13.44 2.11 7.05
C SER A 12 -13.66 1.98 5.55
N ILE A 13 -13.24 0.84 4.99
CA ILE A 13 -13.42 0.51 3.58
C ILE A 13 -14.13 -0.83 3.46
N GLU A 14 -14.97 -0.94 2.43
CA GLU A 14 -15.59 -2.19 2.01
C GLU A 14 -14.79 -2.73 0.83
N VAL A 15 -14.05 -3.81 1.04
CA VAL A 15 -13.27 -4.46 -0.03
C VAL A 15 -13.78 -5.87 -0.22
N SER A 16 -14.79 -6.01 -1.07
CA SER A 16 -15.44 -7.28 -1.38
C SER A 16 -14.58 -8.26 -2.18
N GLN A 17 -13.39 -7.83 -2.63
CA GLN A 17 -12.51 -8.59 -3.53
C GLN A 17 -11.24 -9.13 -2.86
N LEU A 18 -11.05 -8.88 -1.56
CA LEU A 18 -9.91 -9.44 -0.85
C LEU A 18 -10.10 -10.94 -0.63
N ARG A 19 -9.00 -11.69 -0.81
CA ARG A 19 -8.97 -13.11 -0.51
C ARG A 19 -8.87 -13.35 0.99
N ASP A 20 -8.04 -12.57 1.69
CA ASP A 20 -8.02 -12.50 3.15
C ASP A 20 -8.69 -11.18 3.61
N PRO A 21 -9.85 -11.23 4.28
CA PRO A 21 -10.50 -10.04 4.82
C PRO A 21 -9.62 -9.23 5.77
N ASP A 22 -8.64 -9.85 6.43
CA ASP A 22 -7.77 -9.17 7.39
C ASP A 22 -6.81 -8.17 6.69
N ASP A 23 -6.56 -8.34 5.39
CA ASP A 23 -5.76 -7.40 4.58
C ASP A 23 -6.44 -6.04 4.36
N ALA A 24 -7.74 -5.92 4.65
CA ALA A 24 -8.48 -4.68 4.49
C ALA A 24 -7.86 -3.53 5.29
N VAL A 25 -7.25 -3.82 6.44
CA VAL A 25 -6.57 -2.82 7.27
C VAL A 25 -5.37 -2.18 6.57
N ILE A 26 -4.67 -2.93 5.71
CA ILE A 26 -3.49 -2.44 4.98
C ILE A 26 -3.93 -1.42 3.94
N LEU A 27 -4.94 -1.78 3.13
CA LEU A 27 -5.53 -0.89 2.13
C LEU A 27 -6.16 0.35 2.77
N ALA A 28 -6.88 0.17 3.88
CA ALA A 28 -7.48 1.25 4.64
C ALA A 28 -6.45 2.24 5.19
N THR A 29 -5.33 1.71 5.69
CA THR A 29 -4.21 2.51 6.19
C THR A 29 -3.57 3.30 5.06
N ALA A 30 -3.33 2.68 3.90
CA ALA A 30 -2.75 3.35 2.74
C ALA A 30 -3.59 4.55 2.30
N LEU A 31 -4.92 4.40 2.23
CA LEU A 31 -5.82 5.52 1.96
C LEU A 31 -5.75 6.61 3.03
N SER A 32 -5.84 6.22 4.29
CA SER A 32 -5.89 7.16 5.42
C SER A 32 -4.61 7.97 5.57
N ALA A 33 -3.48 7.36 5.19
CA ALA A 33 -2.17 8.00 5.18
C ALA A 33 -1.90 8.80 3.89
N ASN A 34 -2.79 8.77 2.89
CA ASN A 34 -2.53 9.24 1.52
C ASN A 34 -1.21 8.67 0.97
N ALA A 35 -1.01 7.36 1.15
CA ALA A 35 0.18 6.67 0.69
C ALA A 35 0.29 6.74 -0.83
N GLN A 36 1.50 6.98 -1.32
CA GLN A 36 1.76 7.02 -2.76
C GLN A 36 1.96 5.63 -3.37
N VAL A 37 2.23 4.63 -2.54
CA VAL A 37 2.52 3.25 -2.94
C VAL A 37 2.44 2.33 -1.73
N ILE A 38 1.98 1.10 -1.93
CA ILE A 38 2.14 -0.01 -0.99
C ILE A 38 3.30 -0.87 -1.48
N VAL A 39 4.27 -1.17 -0.62
CA VAL A 39 5.37 -2.09 -0.92
C VAL A 39 5.19 -3.34 -0.08
N THR A 40 5.01 -4.49 -0.72
CA THR A 40 4.75 -5.76 -0.03
C THR A 40 5.29 -6.97 -0.80
N GLY A 41 5.52 -8.07 -0.08
CA GLY A 41 5.77 -9.40 -0.65
C GLY A 41 4.54 -10.31 -0.63
N ASP A 42 3.42 -9.82 -0.09
CA ASP A 42 2.17 -10.59 0.03
C ASP A 42 1.49 -10.76 -1.33
N LEU A 43 1.26 -12.01 -1.74
CA LEU A 43 0.66 -12.34 -3.03
C LEU A 43 -0.82 -11.97 -3.10
N ASP A 44 -1.55 -12.01 -1.99
CA ASP A 44 -2.97 -11.71 -1.93
C ASP A 44 -3.22 -10.20 -2.06
N LEU A 45 -2.26 -9.37 -1.65
CA LEU A 45 -2.26 -7.93 -1.97
C LEU A 45 -1.74 -7.64 -3.38
N LEU A 46 -0.67 -8.31 -3.81
CA LEU A 46 -0.04 -8.04 -5.12
C LEU A 46 -0.98 -8.35 -6.30
N VAL A 47 -1.91 -9.29 -6.16
CA VAL A 47 -2.89 -9.61 -7.22
C VAL A 47 -3.81 -8.44 -7.56
N LEU A 48 -4.01 -7.49 -6.63
CA LEU A 48 -4.83 -6.30 -6.87
C LEU A 48 -4.15 -5.32 -7.83
N ILE A 49 -2.81 -5.34 -7.92
CA ILE A 49 -1.94 -4.45 -8.72
C ILE A 49 -1.99 -2.98 -8.25
N GLU A 50 -3.18 -2.47 -8.00
CA GLU A 50 -3.46 -1.10 -7.56
C GLU A 50 -4.74 -1.09 -6.73
N PHE A 51 -4.81 -0.20 -5.74
CA PHE A 51 -6.02 0.08 -4.99
C PHE A 51 -6.23 1.59 -4.86
N ASN A 52 -7.31 2.11 -5.44
CA ASN A 52 -7.67 3.54 -5.39
C ASN A 52 -6.48 4.45 -5.77
N GLU A 53 -5.90 4.20 -6.95
CA GLU A 53 -4.74 4.92 -7.49
C GLU A 53 -3.43 4.73 -6.69
N VAL A 54 -3.44 3.88 -5.66
CA VAL A 54 -2.24 3.50 -4.90
C VAL A 54 -1.67 2.20 -5.50
N PRO A 55 -0.55 2.24 -6.25
CA PRO A 55 0.08 1.05 -6.79
C PRO A 55 0.58 0.13 -5.68
N ILE A 56 0.46 -1.18 -5.89
CA ILE A 56 0.95 -2.21 -4.98
C ILE A 56 2.12 -2.91 -5.65
N LEU A 57 3.32 -2.72 -5.12
CA LEU A 57 4.58 -3.11 -5.75
C LEU A 57 5.34 -4.10 -4.88
N THR A 58 6.12 -4.97 -5.54
CA THR A 58 7.19 -5.69 -4.85
C THR A 58 8.32 -4.72 -4.49
N PRO A 59 9.14 -5.01 -3.46
CA PRO A 59 10.31 -4.19 -3.13
C PRO A 59 11.24 -3.97 -4.32
N GLN A 60 11.44 -5.00 -5.14
CA GLN A 60 12.29 -4.92 -6.34
C GLN A 60 11.74 -3.92 -7.36
N ILE A 61 10.44 -3.94 -7.64
CA ILE A 61 9.81 -2.99 -8.58
C ILE A 61 9.83 -1.57 -8.00
N PHE A 62 9.57 -1.42 -6.70
CA PHE A 62 9.64 -0.11 -6.03
C PHE A 62 11.04 0.51 -6.17
N LEU A 63 12.10 -0.24 -5.85
CA LEU A 63 13.47 0.24 -6.00
C LEU A 63 13.78 0.59 -7.47
N SER A 64 13.43 -0.28 -8.41
CA SER A 64 13.62 -0.03 -9.84
C SER A 64 12.87 1.22 -10.33
N ARG A 65 11.70 1.55 -9.78
CA ARG A 65 10.86 2.67 -10.23
C ARG A 65 11.27 4.02 -9.63
N TYR A 66 11.78 4.04 -8.40
CA TYR A 66 12.00 5.29 -7.64
C TYR A 66 13.46 5.55 -7.26
N PHE A 67 14.34 4.56 -7.42
CA PHE A 67 15.74 4.62 -7.03
C PHE A 67 16.67 4.07 -8.12
N SER A 68 16.22 4.09 -9.38
CA SER A 68 17.08 3.76 -10.51
C SER A 68 18.20 4.80 -10.59
N ASP A 69 19.45 4.33 -10.72
CA ASP A 69 20.61 5.16 -10.99
C ASP A 69 20.51 5.69 -12.44
N GLU A 70 19.87 6.84 -12.65
CA GLU A 70 20.23 7.74 -13.76
C GLU A 70 21.42 8.63 -13.36
#